data_AF-A3TG30-F1
#
_entry.id   AF-A3TG30-F1
#
_cell.length_a   1.000
_cell.length_b   1.000
_cell.length_c   1.000
_cell.angle_alpha   90.00
_cell.angle_beta   90.00
_cell.angle_gamma   90.00
#
_symmetry.space_group_name_H-M   'P 1'
#
loop_
_entity.id
_entity.type
_entity.pdbx_description
1 polymer ?
#
loop_
_entity_poly.entity_id
_entity_poly.type
_entity_poly.pdbx_seq_one_letter_code
_entity_poly.pdbx_strand_id
1 'polypeptide(L)'
;MAGHREDEDALFEAQAQLRRQEAEIAEVMAGVASAAEVIERARAELAAEADETRADREEEEKEARSGALGSSRQVLQRRIDRDETTWAEVMSGRDEHASAVDYRDSIGVGIQRVIDQERDKDPEFDEGFERLSTQADFEAPPVRMPDWPVPAEAVQDGRQPVSPEDGRGTTPSTEFGTW
;
A
#
# COMPACT_ATOMS: atom_id res chain seq x y z
N MET A 1 -24.88 -60.12 -30.10
CA MET A 1 -23.98 -60.02 -28.93
C MET A 1 -22.84 -58.99 -29.12
N ALA A 2 -22.99 -57.99 -30.00
CA ALA A 2 -21.96 -56.95 -30.20
C ALA A 2 -22.17 -55.71 -29.30
N GLY A 3 -23.42 -55.30 -29.03
CA GLY A 3 -23.71 -54.07 -28.29
C GLY A 3 -23.25 -54.02 -26.82
N HIS A 4 -23.08 -55.18 -26.15
CA HIS A 4 -22.68 -55.17 -24.74
C HIS A 4 -21.23 -54.70 -24.53
N ARG A 5 -20.34 -54.92 -25.52
CA ARG A 5 -18.94 -54.46 -25.45
C ARG A 5 -18.79 -52.97 -25.73
N GLU A 6 -19.60 -52.43 -26.64
CA GLU A 6 -19.59 -50.99 -26.95
C GLU A 6 -20.05 -50.16 -25.75
N ASP A 7 -21.05 -50.66 -24.99
CA ASP A 7 -21.51 -50.01 -23.75
C ASP A 7 -20.46 -50.08 -22.62
N GLU A 8 -19.73 -51.21 -22.51
CA GLU A 8 -18.63 -51.38 -21.54
C GLU A 8 -17.43 -50.47 -21.84
N ASP A 9 -17.07 -50.34 -23.12
CA ASP A 9 -15.99 -49.45 -23.58
C ASP A 9 -16.34 -47.97 -23.34
N ALA A 10 -17.59 -47.57 -23.60
CA ALA A 10 -18.07 -46.22 -23.34
C ALA A 10 -18.08 -45.87 -21.84
N LEU A 11 -18.47 -46.82 -20.98
CA LEU A 11 -18.41 -46.65 -19.52
C LEU A 11 -16.96 -46.54 -19.02
N PHE A 12 -16.04 -47.32 -19.59
CA PHE A 12 -14.63 -47.25 -19.24
C PHE A 12 -14.01 -45.90 -19.65
N GLU A 13 -14.33 -45.40 -20.84
CA GLU A 13 -13.86 -44.11 -21.33
C GLU A 13 -14.42 -42.95 -20.49
N ALA A 14 -15.71 -43.00 -20.14
CA ALA A 14 -16.33 -42.01 -19.26
C ALA A 14 -15.69 -42.00 -17.85
N GLN A 15 -15.39 -43.18 -17.29
CA GLN A 15 -14.68 -43.27 -16.00
C GLN A 15 -13.24 -42.75 -16.09
N ALA A 16 -12.54 -43.02 -17.20
CA ALA A 16 -11.19 -42.49 -17.42
C ALA A 16 -11.20 -40.96 -17.54
N GLN A 17 -12.20 -40.39 -18.21
CA GLN A 17 -12.38 -38.95 -18.35
C GLN A 17 -12.71 -38.29 -17.01
N LEU A 18 -13.60 -38.89 -16.20
CA LEU A 18 -13.92 -38.39 -14.86
C LEU A 18 -12.67 -38.33 -13.97
N ARG A 19 -11.85 -39.39 -13.96
CA ARG A 19 -10.61 -39.41 -13.18
C ARG A 19 -9.60 -38.35 -13.63
N ARG A 20 -9.53 -38.04 -14.93
CA ARG A 20 -8.68 -36.95 -15.44
C ARG A 20 -9.19 -35.59 -14.98
N GLN A 21 -10.50 -35.35 -15.06
CA GLN A 21 -11.11 -34.11 -14.58
C GLN A 21 -10.94 -33.93 -13.07
N GLU A 22 -11.08 -35.00 -12.28
CA GLU A 22 -10.80 -34.97 -10.85
C GLU A 22 -9.35 -34.61 -10.55
N ALA A 23 -8.39 -35.15 -11.32
CA ALA A 23 -6.98 -34.82 -11.19
C ALA A 23 -6.68 -33.35 -11.56
N GLU A 24 -7.26 -32.85 -12.66
CA GLU A 24 -7.14 -31.46 -13.08
C GLU A 24 -7.73 -30.49 -12.04
N ILE A 25 -8.89 -30.82 -11.47
CA ILE A 25 -9.50 -30.03 -10.39
C ILE A 25 -8.60 -30.03 -9.16
N ALA A 26 -8.04 -31.17 -8.78
CA ALA A 26 -7.13 -31.26 -7.64
C ALA A 26 -5.86 -30.42 -7.85
N GLU A 27 -5.31 -30.41 -9.07
CA GLU A 27 -4.16 -29.59 -9.43
C GLU A 27 -4.49 -28.09 -9.38
N VAL A 28 -5.63 -27.68 -9.93
CA VAL A 28 -6.10 -26.29 -9.86
C VAL A 28 -6.31 -25.86 -8.40
N MET A 29 -6.93 -26.70 -7.57
CA MET A 29 -7.15 -26.40 -6.15
C MET A 29 -5.84 -26.30 -5.37
N ALA A 30 -4.85 -27.14 -5.68
CA ALA A 30 -3.51 -27.03 -5.10
C ALA A 30 -2.81 -25.72 -5.53
N GLY A 31 -2.97 -25.31 -6.79
CA GLY A 31 -2.50 -24.02 -7.29
C GLY A 31 -3.14 -22.84 -6.57
N VAL A 32 -4.47 -22.88 -6.35
CA VAL A 32 -5.20 -21.85 -5.60
C VAL A 32 -4.75 -21.77 -4.14
N ALA A 33 -4.56 -22.92 -3.48
CA ALA A 33 -4.08 -22.95 -2.10
C ALA A 33 -2.67 -22.33 -1.97
N SER A 34 -1.76 -22.68 -2.88
CA SER A 34 -0.42 -22.10 -2.94
C SER A 34 -0.48 -20.58 -3.18
N ALA A 35 -1.32 -20.12 -4.11
CA ALA A 35 -1.50 -18.70 -4.36
C ALA A 35 -2.06 -17.96 -3.13
N ALA A 36 -3.01 -18.57 -2.41
CA ALA A 36 -3.56 -18.00 -1.18
C ALA A 36 -2.48 -17.86 -0.09
N GLU A 37 -1.62 -18.86 0.08
CA GLU A 37 -0.49 -18.78 1.03
C GLU A 37 0.49 -17.66 0.67
N VAL A 38 0.79 -17.46 -0.61
CA VAL A 38 1.64 -16.34 -1.08
C VAL A 38 0.99 -15.00 -0.78
N ILE A 39 -0.31 -14.85 -1.05
CA ILE A 39 -1.05 -13.61 -0.77
C ILE A 39 -1.07 -13.30 0.71
N GLU A 40 -1.33 -14.29 1.56
CA GLU A 40 -1.33 -14.10 3.02
C GLU A 40 0.05 -13.74 3.56
N ARG A 41 1.12 -14.35 3.03
CA ARG A 41 2.49 -13.95 3.37
C ARG A 41 2.77 -12.49 2.98
N ALA A 42 2.44 -12.12 1.74
CA ALA A 42 2.64 -10.75 1.26
C ALA A 42 1.83 -9.73 2.09
N ARG A 43 0.61 -10.08 2.51
CA ARG A 43 -0.19 -9.24 3.41
C ARG A 43 0.45 -9.08 4.78
N ALA A 44 1.00 -10.15 5.35
CA ALA A 44 1.68 -10.11 6.63
C ALA A 44 2.96 -9.25 6.57
N GLU A 45 3.74 -9.38 5.50
CA GLU A 45 4.93 -8.55 5.24
C GLU A 45 4.56 -7.07 5.10
N LEU A 46 3.56 -6.76 4.27
CA LEU A 46 3.06 -5.39 4.12
C LEU A 46 2.52 -4.79 5.43
N ALA A 47 1.86 -5.59 6.26
CA ALA A 47 1.36 -5.14 7.55
C ALA A 47 2.52 -4.81 8.51
N ALA A 48 3.57 -5.65 8.53
CA ALA A 48 4.75 -5.41 9.35
C ALA A 48 5.51 -4.15 8.89
N GLU A 49 5.73 -3.99 7.59
CA GLU A 49 6.35 -2.79 7.02
C GLU A 49 5.53 -1.52 7.30
N ALA A 50 4.20 -1.62 7.24
CA ALA A 50 3.32 -0.49 7.55
C ALA A 50 3.39 -0.05 9.02
N ASP A 51 3.61 -0.99 9.95
CA ASP A 51 3.76 -0.68 11.37
C ASP A 51 5.13 -0.04 11.66
N GLU A 52 6.21 -0.54 11.06
CA GLU A 52 7.54 0.06 11.14
C GLU A 52 7.55 1.48 10.55
N THR A 53 7.01 1.63 9.34
CA THR A 53 6.90 2.94 8.66
C THR A 53 6.08 3.94 9.48
N ARG A 54 5.07 3.46 10.22
CA ARG A 54 4.27 4.34 11.10
C ARG A 54 5.09 4.86 12.28
N ALA A 55 5.85 3.98 12.93
CA ALA A 55 6.70 4.36 14.06
C ALA A 55 7.76 5.38 13.65
N ASP A 56 8.44 5.12 12.52
CA ASP A 56 9.47 6.02 11.98
C ASP A 56 8.88 7.39 11.62
N ARG A 57 7.69 7.39 11.01
CA ARG A 57 6.98 8.63 10.67
C ARG A 57 6.59 9.43 11.92
N GLU A 58 6.08 8.77 12.95
CA GLU A 58 5.72 9.42 14.21
C GLU A 58 6.95 10.05 14.89
N GLU A 59 8.10 9.37 14.83
CA GLU A 59 9.37 9.89 15.33
C GLU A 59 9.84 11.10 14.51
N GLU A 60 9.87 11.00 13.17
CA GLU A 60 10.23 12.12 12.30
C GLU A 60 9.32 13.34 12.53
N GLU A 61 8.01 13.14 12.69
CA GLU A 61 7.08 14.22 12.98
C GLU A 61 7.38 14.88 14.33
N LYS A 62 7.74 14.10 15.35
CA LYS A 62 8.15 14.62 16.66
C LYS A 62 9.45 15.42 16.55
N GLU A 63 10.42 14.94 15.78
CA GLU A 63 11.68 15.64 15.52
C GLU A 63 11.47 16.92 14.70
N ALA A 64 10.56 16.89 13.73
CA ALA A 64 10.15 18.06 12.97
C ALA A 64 9.52 19.10 13.89
N ARG A 65 8.58 18.71 14.77
CA ARG A 65 7.93 19.61 15.73
C ARG A 65 8.93 20.22 16.72
N SER A 66 9.88 19.43 17.22
CA SER A 66 10.93 19.92 18.12
C SER A 66 11.96 20.83 17.43
N GLY A 67 12.05 20.76 16.10
CA GLY A 67 13.01 21.49 15.28
C GLY A 67 14.37 20.81 15.16
N ALA A 68 14.49 19.54 15.60
CA ALA A 68 15.70 18.74 15.43
C ALA A 68 16.07 18.57 13.94
N LEU A 69 15.08 18.54 13.06
CA LEU A 69 15.25 18.47 11.60
C LEU A 69 15.44 19.84 10.92
N GLY A 70 15.65 20.90 11.71
CA GLY A 70 15.84 22.27 11.22
C GLY A 70 14.57 23.11 11.16
N SER A 71 14.77 24.42 10.99
CA SER A 71 13.70 25.43 11.08
C SER A 71 12.68 25.32 9.95
N SER A 72 13.11 25.10 8.70
CA SER A 72 12.20 24.96 7.55
C SER A 72 11.29 23.74 7.73
N ARG A 73 11.83 22.61 8.18
CA ARG A 73 11.05 21.40 8.49
C ARG A 73 10.06 21.61 9.62
N GLN A 74 10.45 22.32 10.67
CA GLN A 74 9.54 22.67 11.78
C GLN A 74 8.40 23.59 11.33
N VAL A 75 8.69 24.60 10.51
CA VAL A 75 7.66 25.49 9.95
C VAL A 75 6.71 24.68 9.08
N LEU A 76 7.23 23.81 8.22
CA LEU A 76 6.40 22.96 7.37
C LEU A 76 5.50 22.04 8.18
N GLN A 77 6.04 21.37 9.21
CA GLN A 77 5.26 20.49 10.08
C GLN A 77 4.14 21.24 10.80
N ARG A 78 4.40 22.46 11.29
CA ARG A 78 3.35 23.28 11.91
C ARG A 78 2.24 23.66 10.93
N ARG A 79 2.55 23.86 9.65
CA ARG A 79 1.55 24.14 8.62
C ARG A 79 0.71 22.92 8.31
N ILE A 80 1.32 21.74 8.24
CA ILE A 80 0.64 20.45 8.08
C ILE A 80 -0.26 20.16 9.29
N ASP A 81 0.25 20.34 10.51
CA ASP A 81 -0.52 20.15 11.76
C ASP A 81 -1.73 21.10 11.88
N ARG A 82 -1.78 22.19 11.10
CA ARG A 82 -2.87 23.17 11.04
C ARG A 82 -3.77 23.00 9.80
N ASP A 83 -3.55 21.94 9.03
CA ASP A 83 -4.24 21.69 7.76
C ASP A 83 -4.10 22.84 6.73
N GLU A 84 -3.03 23.65 6.82
CA GLU A 84 -2.74 24.73 5.87
C GLU A 84 -2.11 24.20 4.57
N THR A 85 -1.58 22.97 4.59
CA THR A 85 -0.97 22.27 3.46
C THR A 85 -0.95 20.76 3.75
N THR A 86 -0.69 19.95 2.74
CA THR A 86 -0.53 18.50 2.86
C THR A 86 0.79 18.02 2.27
N TRP A 87 1.29 16.86 2.69
CA TRP A 87 2.47 16.23 2.08
C TRP A 87 2.32 16.08 0.56
N ALA A 88 1.12 15.75 0.08
CA ALA A 88 0.83 15.63 -1.34
C ALA A 88 1.04 16.95 -2.09
N GLU A 89 0.57 18.07 -1.54
CA GLU A 89 0.72 19.40 -2.14
C GLU A 89 2.17 19.91 -2.09
N VAL A 90 2.88 19.60 -0.99
CA VAL A 90 4.30 19.86 -0.87
C VAL A 90 5.07 19.12 -1.96
N MET A 91 4.86 17.81 -2.11
CA MET A 91 5.62 17.00 -3.07
C MET A 91 5.22 17.27 -4.52
N SER A 92 3.95 17.57 -4.80
CA SER A 92 3.49 17.92 -6.15
C SER A 92 3.92 19.33 -6.59
N GLY A 93 4.54 20.11 -5.71
CA GLY A 93 4.92 21.50 -5.98
C GLY A 93 3.76 22.50 -5.94
N ARG A 94 2.56 22.10 -5.50
CA ARG A 94 1.41 23.01 -5.36
C ARG A 94 1.59 23.98 -4.19
N ASP A 95 2.27 23.53 -3.14
CA ASP A 95 2.68 24.40 -2.04
C ASP A 95 4.00 25.13 -2.38
N GLU A 96 3.86 26.42 -2.65
CA GLU A 96 4.96 27.33 -3.03
C GLU A 96 5.57 28.06 -1.83
N HIS A 97 5.12 27.78 -0.61
CA HIS A 97 5.70 28.41 0.58
C HIS A 97 7.18 28.03 0.73
N ALA A 98 8.01 28.96 1.21
CA ALA A 98 9.47 28.78 1.30
C ALA A 98 9.86 27.50 2.04
N SER A 99 9.17 27.15 3.14
CA SER A 99 9.44 25.91 3.88
C SER A 99 9.19 24.62 3.07
N ALA A 100 8.25 24.65 2.12
CA ALA A 100 7.94 23.51 1.25
C ALA A 100 8.97 23.41 0.12
N VAL A 101 9.39 24.55 -0.44
CA VAL A 101 10.48 24.64 -1.42
C VAL A 101 11.79 24.12 -0.82
N ASP A 102 12.20 24.66 0.33
CA ASP A 102 13.40 24.22 1.04
C ASP A 102 13.40 22.73 1.32
N TYR A 103 12.23 22.18 1.70
CA TYR A 103 12.11 20.75 1.95
C TYR A 103 12.32 19.92 0.68
N ARG A 104 11.67 20.28 -0.43
CA ARG A 104 11.89 19.60 -1.71
C ARG A 104 13.34 19.68 -2.17
N ASP A 105 13.96 20.85 -2.03
CA ASP A 105 15.37 21.04 -2.38
C ASP A 105 16.28 20.16 -1.51
N SER A 106 15.98 20.05 -0.21
CA SER A 106 16.72 19.17 0.70
C SER A 106 16.61 17.69 0.32
N ILE A 107 15.42 17.25 -0.13
CA ILE A 107 15.22 15.90 -0.67
C ILE A 107 16.06 15.73 -1.94
N GLY A 108 15.98 16.68 -2.87
CA GLY A 108 16.73 16.63 -4.12
C GLY A 108 18.24 16.49 -3.90
N VAL A 109 18.79 17.26 -2.95
CA VAL A 109 20.20 17.14 -2.54
C VAL A 109 20.49 15.79 -1.89
N GLY A 110 19.59 15.27 -1.06
CA GLY A 110 19.71 13.94 -0.46
C GLY A 110 19.77 12.83 -1.51
N ILE A 111 18.84 12.84 -2.46
CA ILE A 111 18.78 11.88 -3.57
C ILE A 111 20.05 11.97 -4.42
N GLN A 112 20.47 13.18 -4.80
CA GLN A 112 21.69 13.36 -5.59
C GLN A 112 22.92 12.79 -4.87
N ARG A 113 23.02 13.01 -3.55
CA ARG A 113 24.12 12.45 -2.75
C ARG A 113 24.11 10.92 -2.74
N VAL A 114 22.93 10.29 -2.67
CA VAL A 114 22.82 8.82 -2.74
C VAL A 114 23.24 8.32 -4.12
N ILE A 115 22.80 8.99 -5.19
CA ILE A 115 23.21 8.68 -6.57
C ILE A 115 24.73 8.77 -6.71
N ASP A 116 25.34 9.86 -6.23
CA ASP A 116 26.79 10.06 -6.30
C ASP A 116 27.54 8.98 -5.50
N GLN A 117 27.04 8.59 -4.32
CA GLN A 117 27.65 7.52 -3.53
C GLN A 117 27.54 6.14 -4.19
N GLU A 118 26.45 5.84 -4.89
CA GLU A 118 26.30 4.57 -5.60
C GLU A 118 27.18 4.55 -6.86
N ARG A 119 27.30 5.68 -7.58
CA ARG A 119 28.26 5.84 -8.69
C ARG A 119 29.71 5.56 -8.28
N ASP A 120 30.11 6.06 -7.10
CA ASP A 120 31.46 5.82 -6.59
C ASP A 120 31.72 4.34 -6.26
N LYS A 121 30.67 3.57 -5.93
CA LYS A 121 30.78 2.14 -5.59
C LYS A 121 30.70 1.23 -6.80
N ASP A 122 29.92 1.62 -7.81
CA ASP A 122 29.65 0.82 -9.01
C ASP A 122 29.75 1.66 -10.29
N PRO A 123 30.86 1.53 -11.05
CA PRO A 123 31.02 2.21 -12.33
C PRO A 123 30.01 1.79 -13.41
N GLU A 124 29.37 0.61 -13.29
CA GLU A 124 28.32 0.17 -14.23
C GLU A 124 26.95 0.81 -13.91
N PHE A 125 26.82 1.45 -12.74
CA PHE A 125 25.60 2.13 -12.32
C PHE A 125 25.16 3.23 -13.29
N ASP A 126 26.12 3.95 -13.88
CA ASP A 126 25.83 5.05 -14.80
C ASP A 126 25.06 4.61 -16.04
N GLU A 127 25.46 3.49 -16.66
CA GLU A 127 24.77 2.96 -17.84
C GLU A 127 23.35 2.47 -17.51
N GLY A 128 23.15 1.93 -16.30
CA GLY A 128 21.83 1.53 -15.80
C GLY A 128 20.93 2.73 -15.50
N PHE A 129 21.49 3.74 -14.84
CA PHE A 129 20.77 4.94 -14.41
C PHE A 129 20.38 5.85 -15.59
N GLU A 130 21.25 6.02 -16.59
CA GLU A 130 20.92 6.76 -17.82
C GLU A 130 19.78 6.08 -18.61
N ARG A 131 19.78 4.75 -18.65
CA ARG A 131 18.72 3.97 -19.31
C ARG A 131 17.37 4.11 -18.60
N LEU A 132 17.37 4.13 -17.26
CA LEU A 132 16.17 4.34 -16.44
C LEU A 132 15.63 5.77 -16.53
N SER A 133 16.50 6.78 -16.44
CA SER A 133 16.10 8.19 -16.52
C SER A 133 15.54 8.56 -17.89
N THR A 134 16.11 8.02 -18.97
CA THR A 134 15.57 8.20 -20.34
C THR A 134 14.20 7.55 -20.53
N GLN A 135 13.90 6.47 -19.79
CA GLN A 135 12.57 5.82 -19.80
C GLN A 135 11.56 6.52 -18.89
N ALA A 136 12.01 7.23 -17.85
CA ALA A 136 11.14 7.92 -16.89
C ALA A 136 10.46 9.18 -17.45
N ASP A 137 10.87 9.68 -18.63
CA ASP A 137 10.16 10.69 -19.41
C ASP A 137 8.85 10.16 -20.04
N PHE A 138 8.44 8.92 -19.71
CA PHE A 138 7.11 8.42 -20.05
C PHE A 138 6.05 9.24 -19.31
N GLU A 139 5.46 10.17 -20.04
CA GLU A 139 4.12 10.71 -19.83
C GLU A 139 3.25 9.60 -19.24
N ALA A 140 3.02 9.64 -17.92
CA ALA A 140 2.38 8.55 -17.21
C ALA A 140 1.07 8.25 -17.93
N PRO A 141 0.90 7.07 -18.55
CA PRO A 141 -0.32 6.78 -19.28
C PRO A 141 -1.47 7.00 -18.29
N PRO A 142 -2.54 7.70 -18.69
CA PRO A 142 -3.65 7.95 -17.78
C PRO A 142 -4.07 6.61 -17.21
N VAL A 143 -3.90 6.43 -15.90
CA VAL A 143 -4.27 5.21 -15.19
C VAL A 143 -5.79 5.09 -15.35
N ARG A 144 -6.23 4.39 -16.40
CA ARG A 144 -7.58 3.84 -16.45
C ARG A 144 -7.59 2.75 -15.40
N MET A 145 -8.05 3.10 -14.21
CA MET A 145 -8.62 2.13 -13.28
C MET A 145 -9.57 1.24 -14.10
N PRO A 146 -9.33 -0.08 -14.18
CA PRO A 146 -10.31 -0.99 -14.74
C PRO A 146 -11.65 -0.72 -14.05
N ASP A 147 -12.76 -0.72 -14.79
CA ASP A 147 -14.12 -0.78 -14.23
C ASP A 147 -14.28 -2.15 -13.56
N TRP A 148 -13.58 -2.36 -12.45
CA TRP A 148 -13.83 -3.49 -11.58
C TRP A 148 -15.22 -3.26 -11.02
N PRO A 149 -16.15 -4.24 -11.14
CA PRO A 149 -17.47 -4.10 -10.55
C PRO A 149 -17.25 -3.90 -9.05
N VAL A 150 -17.51 -2.67 -8.58
CA VAL A 150 -17.64 -2.40 -7.16
C VAL A 150 -18.84 -3.24 -6.73
N PRO A 151 -18.68 -4.28 -5.89
CA PRO A 151 -19.83 -5.01 -5.41
C PRO A 151 -20.77 -3.99 -4.77
N ALA A 152 -22.00 -3.91 -5.27
CA ALA A 152 -23.01 -2.92 -4.87
C ALA A 152 -23.42 -3.04 -3.39
N GLU A 153 -22.86 -4.01 -2.68
CA GLU A 153 -23.12 -4.27 -1.28
C GLU A 153 -21.76 -4.40 -0.58
N ALA A 154 -21.27 -3.27 -0.07
CA ALA A 154 -20.40 -3.32 1.10
C ALA A 154 -21.19 -4.10 2.16
N VAL A 155 -20.82 -5.36 2.36
CA VAL A 155 -21.25 -6.13 3.53
C VAL A 155 -20.87 -5.25 4.72
N GLN A 156 -21.87 -4.63 5.32
CA GLN A 156 -21.75 -3.92 6.58
C GLN A 156 -21.27 -4.95 7.59
N ASP A 157 -19.95 -5.00 7.79
CA ASP A 157 -19.32 -5.73 8.86
C ASP A 157 -19.66 -5.04 10.18
N GLY A 158 -20.91 -5.23 10.66
CA GLY A 158 -21.41 -5.09 12.03
C GLY A 158 -21.12 -3.81 12.83
N ARG A 159 -20.36 -2.87 12.31
CA ARG A 159 -19.89 -1.67 12.99
C ARG A 159 -20.80 -0.54 12.55
N GLN A 160 -21.84 -0.31 13.33
CA GLN A 160 -22.61 0.93 13.23
C GLN A 160 -21.66 2.12 13.35
N PRO A 161 -21.65 3.06 12.39
CA PRO A 161 -21.04 4.36 12.61
C PRO A 161 -21.81 5.05 13.73
N VAL A 162 -21.10 5.40 14.81
CA VAL A 162 -21.65 6.28 15.85
C VAL A 162 -22.05 7.61 15.21
N SER A 163 -23.35 7.91 15.20
CA SER A 163 -23.85 9.21 14.74
C SER A 163 -23.34 10.31 15.69
N PRO A 164 -22.76 11.40 15.18
CA PRO A 164 -22.19 12.46 16.01
C PRO A 164 -23.22 13.46 16.58
N GLU A 165 -24.52 13.17 16.54
CA GLU A 165 -25.57 14.18 16.85
C GLU A 165 -26.29 14.06 18.21
N ASP A 166 -25.99 13.05 19.05
CA ASP A 166 -26.58 12.97 20.40
C ASP A 166 -25.52 13.02 21.50
N GLY A 167 -25.13 14.24 21.89
CA GLY A 167 -24.15 14.47 22.95
C GLY A 167 -24.30 15.82 23.66
N ARG A 168 -25.53 16.33 23.82
CA ARG A 168 -25.80 17.44 24.73
C ARG A 168 -25.63 16.98 26.18
N GLY A 169 -24.53 17.40 26.80
CA GLY A 169 -24.48 17.83 28.20
C GLY A 169 -24.63 16.78 29.28
N THR A 170 -23.48 16.24 29.73
CA THR A 170 -23.29 15.94 31.16
C THR A 170 -21.90 16.42 31.57
N THR A 171 -21.88 17.45 32.39
CA THR A 171 -20.71 17.96 33.11
C THR A 171 -20.04 16.84 33.91
N PRO A 172 -18.70 16.79 33.99
CA PRO A 172 -18.00 15.80 34.80
C PRO A 172 -18.29 16.03 36.29
N SER A 173 -18.90 15.03 36.95
CA SER A 173 -19.01 14.99 38.41
C SER A 173 -17.62 14.76 38.99
N THR A 174 -17.15 15.75 39.75
CA THR A 174 -15.95 15.67 40.57
C THR A 174 -16.36 15.05 41.90
N GLU A 175 -16.21 13.74 42.04
CA GLU A 175 -16.17 13.11 43.36
C GLU A 175 -14.84 12.38 43.53
N PHE A 176 -13.92 13.11 44.17
CA PHE A 176 -12.75 12.59 44.85
C PHE A 176 -13.21 11.67 45.99
N GLY A 177 -12.98 10.37 45.82
CA GLY A 177 -13.03 9.41 46.93
C GLY A 177 -11.71 9.44 47.70
N THR A 178 -11.72 10.06 48.87
CA THR A 178 -10.86 9.70 50.00
C THR A 178 -11.11 8.25 50.41
N TRP A 179 -10.06 7.44 50.54
CA TRP A 179 -9.68 6.63 51.71
C TRP A 179 -8.39 5.86 51.40
#